data_AF-A0A848DLB7-F1
#
_entry.id   AF-A0A848DLB7-F1
#
_cell.length_a   1.000
_cell.length_b   1.000
_cell.length_c   1.000
_cell.angle_alpha   90.00
_cell.angle_beta   90.00
_cell.angle_gamma   90.00
#
_symmetry.space_group_name_H-M   'P 1'
#
loop_
_entity.id
_entity.type
_entity.pdbx_description
1 polymer ?
#
loop_
_entity_poly.entity_id
_entity_poly.type
_entity_poly.pdbx_seq_one_letter_code
_entity_poly.pdbx_strand_id
1 'polypeptide(L)'
;MDYQDFITIVQQVAGIADEQAERVVCPALQTLAQRISKGEAADLAGRVPDRLRSCLQHEGPRSKISLDEFLQRIEQEAATDRPAAEKIARGMFAALWSAVGAKEFFDMRSELPEDFQPLLDEAVDLATKPPLYDELPPARMSAQEFLDRVARRGLGPEHARPAAETVLETLAMRITGGQVEDLIPLVPRELRPALRRGMSRSEARGMSMSLDEFLEEIARRERVTKDEALRHARIVFAVLHETIGDKEFNDVVAQLPNEYRALLLQEFA
;
A
#
# COMPACT_ATOMS: atom_id res chain seq x y z
N MET A 1 -18.36 -0.46 -1.59
CA MET A 1 -19.22 -1.61 -1.95
C MET A 1 -19.99 -2.03 -0.71
N ASP A 2 -21.25 -2.46 -0.84
CA ASP A 2 -22.00 -3.02 0.29
C ASP A 2 -21.85 -4.55 0.40
N TYR A 3 -22.43 -5.15 1.46
CA TYR A 3 -22.30 -6.59 1.69
C TYR A 3 -22.98 -7.44 0.60
N GLN A 4 -24.16 -7.04 0.12
CA GLN A 4 -24.90 -7.83 -0.85
C GLN A 4 -24.22 -7.80 -2.22
N ASP A 5 -23.66 -6.65 -2.61
CA ASP A 5 -22.83 -6.51 -3.79
C ASP A 5 -21.63 -7.48 -3.76
N PHE A 6 -20.96 -7.58 -2.60
CA PHE A 6 -19.82 -8.50 -2.43
C PHE A 6 -20.26 -9.94 -2.63
N ILE A 7 -21.31 -10.38 -1.93
CA ILE A 7 -21.85 -11.74 -2.04
C ILE A 7 -22.33 -12.03 -3.48
N THR A 8 -22.94 -11.06 -4.14
CA THR A 8 -23.42 -11.19 -5.52
C THR A 8 -22.27 -11.46 -6.49
N ILE A 9 -21.13 -10.80 -6.33
CA ILE A 9 -19.95 -11.09 -7.15
C ILE A 9 -19.48 -12.52 -6.92
N VAL A 10 -19.42 -12.97 -5.67
CA VAL A 10 -19.03 -14.35 -5.34
C VAL A 10 -19.99 -15.36 -5.99
N GLN A 11 -21.31 -15.16 -5.88
CA GLN A 11 -22.31 -16.02 -6.49
C GLN A 11 -22.16 -16.12 -8.00
N GLN A 12 -22.01 -14.97 -8.67
CA GLN A 12 -21.93 -14.89 -10.13
C GLN A 12 -20.68 -15.59 -10.66
N VAL A 13 -19.54 -15.36 -10.04
CA VAL A 13 -18.26 -15.94 -10.45
C VAL A 13 -18.20 -17.42 -10.08
N ALA A 14 -18.67 -17.80 -8.88
CA ALA A 14 -18.57 -19.16 -8.41
C ALA A 14 -19.69 -20.09 -8.94
N GLY A 15 -20.82 -19.52 -9.38
CA GLY A 15 -22.01 -20.27 -9.80
C GLY A 15 -22.72 -20.98 -8.64
N ILE A 16 -22.77 -20.35 -7.46
CA ILE A 16 -23.34 -20.92 -6.24
C ILE A 16 -24.55 -20.12 -5.72
N ALA A 17 -25.34 -20.73 -4.85
CA ALA A 17 -26.47 -20.08 -4.17
C ALA A 17 -26.00 -19.07 -3.10
N ASP A 18 -26.90 -18.17 -2.71
CA ASP A 18 -26.67 -17.11 -1.71
C ASP A 18 -26.23 -17.65 -0.36
N GLU A 19 -26.97 -18.62 0.16
CA GLU A 19 -26.70 -19.23 1.46
C GLU A 19 -25.36 -19.94 1.47
N GLN A 20 -24.93 -20.48 0.32
CA GLN A 20 -23.62 -21.09 0.18
C GLN A 20 -22.52 -20.02 0.14
N ALA A 21 -22.71 -18.93 -0.59
CA ALA A 21 -21.75 -17.83 -0.66
C ALA A 21 -21.54 -17.16 0.71
N GLU A 22 -22.62 -16.83 1.43
CA GLU A 22 -22.54 -16.25 2.76
C GLU A 22 -21.77 -17.14 3.75
N ARG A 23 -21.97 -18.47 3.65
CA ARG A 23 -21.32 -19.45 4.52
C ARG A 23 -19.81 -19.56 4.28
N VAL A 24 -19.36 -19.50 3.03
CA VAL A 24 -17.96 -19.82 2.67
C VAL A 24 -17.04 -18.59 2.64
N VAL A 25 -17.59 -17.38 2.44
CA VAL A 25 -16.78 -16.17 2.30
C VAL A 25 -16.00 -15.84 3.58
N CYS A 26 -16.65 -15.85 4.75
CA CYS A 26 -15.96 -15.47 5.98
C CYS A 26 -14.84 -16.45 6.36
N PRO A 27 -15.04 -17.78 6.32
CA PRO A 27 -13.95 -18.75 6.55
C PRO A 27 -12.81 -18.67 5.53
N ALA A 28 -13.12 -18.39 4.26
CA ALA A 28 -12.09 -18.18 3.23
C ALA A 28 -11.25 -16.93 3.52
N LEU A 29 -11.89 -15.81 3.90
CA LEU A 29 -11.20 -14.58 4.32
C LEU A 29 -10.36 -14.78 5.59
N GLN A 30 -10.82 -15.58 6.55
CA GLN A 30 -10.05 -15.93 7.75
C GLN A 30 -8.79 -16.73 7.38
N THR A 31 -8.90 -17.64 6.42
CA THR A 31 -7.75 -18.40 5.91
C THR A 31 -6.77 -17.48 5.18
N LEU A 32 -7.26 -16.52 4.39
CA LEU A 32 -6.44 -15.49 3.75
C LEU A 32 -5.72 -14.62 4.79
N ALA A 33 -6.42 -14.15 5.82
CA ALA A 33 -5.87 -13.33 6.89
C ALA A 33 -4.75 -14.03 7.69
N GLN A 34 -4.82 -15.36 7.80
CA GLN A 34 -3.73 -16.16 8.37
C GLN A 34 -2.47 -16.16 7.48
N ARG A 35 -2.62 -15.98 6.16
CA ARG A 35 -1.51 -16.07 5.20
C ARG A 35 -0.78 -14.74 4.98
N ILE A 36 -1.48 -13.60 5.06
CA ILE A 36 -0.94 -12.25 4.84
C ILE A 36 -0.56 -11.57 6.17
N SER A 37 0.06 -10.38 6.17
CA SER A 37 0.37 -9.68 7.45
C SER A 37 -0.88 -9.21 8.13
N LYS A 38 -0.72 -8.97 9.44
CA LYS A 38 -1.63 -8.14 10.21
C LYS A 38 -1.88 -6.76 9.59
N GLY A 39 -0.87 -6.13 8.98
CA GLY A 39 -0.99 -4.88 8.21
C GLY A 39 -1.95 -5.05 7.03
N GLU A 40 -1.52 -5.77 6.00
CA GLU A 40 -2.39 -6.16 4.88
C GLU A 40 -3.80 -6.63 5.26
N ALA A 41 -3.96 -7.50 6.26
CA ALA A 41 -5.28 -7.96 6.69
C ALA A 41 -6.14 -6.83 7.27
N ALA A 42 -5.54 -5.92 8.04
CA ALA A 42 -6.22 -4.72 8.55
C ALA A 42 -6.57 -3.74 7.42
N ASP A 43 -5.72 -3.64 6.39
CA ASP A 43 -5.98 -2.81 5.22
C ASP A 43 -7.15 -3.31 4.40
N LEU A 44 -7.20 -4.62 4.13
CA LEU A 44 -8.37 -5.26 3.53
C LEU A 44 -9.61 -5.06 4.42
N ALA A 45 -9.50 -5.24 5.74
CA ALA A 45 -10.60 -5.05 6.68
C ALA A 45 -11.15 -3.61 6.66
N GLY A 46 -10.30 -2.62 6.42
CA GLY A 46 -10.70 -1.21 6.29
C GLY A 46 -11.58 -0.93 5.07
N ARG A 47 -11.53 -1.76 4.03
CA ARG A 47 -12.18 -1.50 2.74
C ARG A 47 -13.29 -2.49 2.36
N VAL A 48 -13.33 -3.68 2.96
CA VAL A 48 -14.45 -4.61 2.78
C VAL A 48 -15.72 -4.13 3.53
N PRO A 49 -16.91 -4.64 3.15
CA PRO A 49 -18.15 -4.37 3.88
C PRO A 49 -18.05 -4.66 5.39
N ASP A 50 -18.75 -3.87 6.21
CA ASP A 50 -18.68 -3.91 7.69
C ASP A 50 -18.81 -5.33 8.27
N ARG A 51 -19.69 -6.17 7.70
CA ARG A 51 -19.94 -7.55 8.15
C ARG A 51 -18.75 -8.50 7.93
N LEU A 52 -17.84 -8.18 7.01
CA LEU A 52 -16.69 -9.01 6.67
C LEU A 52 -15.41 -8.57 7.39
N ARG A 53 -15.40 -7.41 8.06
CA ARG A 53 -14.20 -6.89 8.73
C ARG A 53 -13.62 -7.84 9.77
N SER A 54 -14.48 -8.48 10.56
CA SER A 54 -14.04 -9.46 11.57
C SER A 54 -13.49 -10.75 10.97
N CYS A 55 -13.83 -11.07 9.71
CA CYS A 55 -13.31 -12.24 9.01
C CYS A 55 -11.83 -12.07 8.65
N LEU A 56 -11.33 -10.83 8.62
CA LEU A 56 -9.93 -10.53 8.31
C LEU A 56 -9.06 -10.32 9.56
N GLN A 57 -9.59 -10.64 10.74
CA GLN A 57 -8.82 -10.60 11.98
C GLN A 57 -8.12 -11.95 12.20
N HIS A 58 -6.82 -11.90 12.52
CA HIS A 58 -6.04 -13.09 12.85
C HIS A 58 -5.10 -12.84 14.03
N GLU A 59 -5.08 -13.78 14.97
CA GLU A 59 -4.17 -13.81 16.11
C GLU A 59 -3.02 -14.78 15.86
N GLY A 60 -1.79 -14.34 16.13
CA GLY A 60 -0.59 -15.16 15.97
C GLY A 60 0.26 -14.77 14.76
N PRO A 61 1.31 -15.57 14.45
CA PRO A 61 2.19 -15.32 13.32
C PRO A 61 1.50 -15.65 11.99
N ARG A 62 2.10 -15.18 10.89
CA ARG A 62 1.71 -15.58 9.53
C ARG A 62 1.91 -17.09 9.35
N SER A 63 0.89 -17.75 8.83
CA SER A 63 0.89 -19.17 8.47
C SER A 63 1.44 -19.39 7.06
N LYS A 64 2.15 -20.50 6.84
CA LYS A 64 2.67 -20.88 5.51
C LYS A 64 1.64 -21.71 4.72
N ILE A 65 0.48 -21.11 4.47
CA ILE A 65 -0.62 -21.75 3.73
C ILE A 65 -0.30 -21.68 2.21
N SER A 66 -0.30 -22.84 1.55
CA SER A 66 -0.21 -22.95 0.09
C SER A 66 -1.57 -22.75 -0.58
N LEU A 67 -1.61 -22.62 -1.91
CA LEU A 67 -2.90 -22.59 -2.62
C LEU A 67 -3.68 -23.89 -2.39
N ASP A 68 -2.99 -25.03 -2.41
CA ASP A 68 -3.62 -26.33 -2.20
C ASP A 68 -4.30 -26.45 -0.84
N GLU A 69 -3.63 -26.02 0.23
CA GLU A 69 -4.21 -26.01 1.58
C GLU A 69 -5.37 -25.00 1.68
N PHE A 70 -5.22 -23.82 1.06
CA PHE A 70 -6.28 -22.82 1.01
C PHE A 70 -7.56 -23.37 0.36
N LEU A 71 -7.42 -24.04 -0.79
CA LEU A 71 -8.54 -24.67 -1.49
C LEU A 71 -9.12 -25.85 -0.72
N GLN A 72 -8.28 -26.67 -0.07
CA GLN A 72 -8.75 -27.78 0.77
C GLN A 72 -9.63 -27.29 1.93
N ARG A 73 -9.30 -26.16 2.55
CA ARG A 73 -10.15 -25.56 3.61
C ARG A 73 -11.49 -25.08 3.05
N ILE A 74 -11.50 -24.52 1.83
CA ILE A 74 -12.74 -24.14 1.15
C ILE A 74 -13.58 -25.38 0.81
N GLU A 75 -12.97 -26.47 0.34
CA GLU A 75 -13.67 -27.75 0.10
C GLU A 75 -14.38 -28.25 1.34
N GLN A 76 -13.67 -28.26 2.48
CA GLN A 76 -14.21 -28.72 3.76
C GLN A 76 -15.34 -27.84 4.24
N GLU A 77 -15.15 -26.52 4.22
CA GLU A 77 -16.17 -25.57 4.64
C GLU A 77 -17.38 -25.63 3.71
N ALA A 78 -17.18 -25.60 2.40
CA ALA A 78 -18.26 -25.62 1.42
C ALA A 78 -18.90 -27.01 1.24
N ALA A 79 -18.31 -28.08 1.77
CA ALA A 79 -18.66 -29.47 1.50
C ALA A 79 -18.74 -29.76 -0.01
N THR A 80 -17.70 -29.37 -0.75
CA THR A 80 -17.64 -29.42 -2.22
C THR A 80 -16.33 -29.99 -2.74
N ASP A 81 -16.23 -30.22 -4.05
CA ASP A 81 -15.01 -30.70 -4.72
C ASP A 81 -14.02 -29.56 -5.09
N ARG A 82 -12.80 -29.94 -5.48
CA ARG A 82 -11.72 -29.01 -5.86
C ARG A 82 -12.14 -27.99 -6.93
N PRO A 83 -12.74 -28.39 -8.08
CA PRO A 83 -13.16 -27.43 -9.09
C PRO A 83 -14.17 -26.40 -8.59
N ALA A 84 -15.10 -26.79 -7.71
CA ALA A 84 -16.04 -25.86 -7.10
C ALA A 84 -15.35 -24.94 -6.06
N ALA A 85 -14.40 -25.47 -5.28
CA ALA A 85 -13.63 -24.65 -4.34
C ALA A 85 -12.78 -23.58 -5.06
N GLU A 86 -12.19 -23.91 -6.20
CA GLU A 86 -11.46 -22.94 -7.05
C GLU A 86 -12.38 -21.84 -7.59
N LYS A 87 -13.60 -22.18 -7.97
CA LYS A 87 -14.63 -21.20 -8.37
C LYS A 87 -15.01 -20.27 -7.23
N ILE A 88 -15.19 -20.82 -6.01
CA ILE A 88 -15.47 -20.04 -4.80
C ILE A 88 -14.31 -19.07 -4.50
N ALA A 89 -13.07 -19.57 -4.53
CA ALA A 89 -11.87 -18.76 -4.32
C ALA A 89 -11.78 -17.63 -5.34
N ARG A 90 -11.96 -17.91 -6.64
CA ARG A 90 -12.00 -16.88 -7.69
C ARG A 90 -13.09 -15.85 -7.44
N GLY A 91 -14.29 -16.26 -7.05
CA GLY A 91 -15.38 -15.35 -6.73
C GLY A 91 -15.07 -14.44 -5.54
N MET A 92 -14.48 -14.99 -4.48
CA MET A 92 -14.02 -14.20 -3.33
C MET A 92 -12.95 -13.18 -3.74
N PHE A 93 -11.94 -13.57 -4.53
CA PHE A 93 -10.90 -12.63 -4.97
C PHE A 93 -11.43 -11.60 -5.96
N ALA A 94 -12.37 -11.93 -6.85
CA ALA A 94 -13.04 -10.98 -7.73
C ALA A 94 -13.83 -9.93 -6.90
N ALA A 95 -14.52 -10.38 -5.85
CA ALA A 95 -15.23 -9.49 -4.94
C ALA A 95 -14.26 -8.60 -4.14
N LEU A 96 -13.13 -9.15 -3.69
CA LEU A 96 -12.06 -8.36 -3.05
C LEU A 96 -11.53 -7.29 -4.00
N TRP A 97 -11.15 -7.64 -5.23
CA TRP A 97 -10.67 -6.69 -6.25
C TRP A 97 -11.60 -5.49 -6.40
N SER A 98 -12.91 -5.75 -6.57
CA SER A 98 -13.91 -4.69 -6.71
C SER A 98 -14.14 -3.90 -5.40
N ALA A 99 -13.93 -4.51 -4.23
CA ALA A 99 -14.14 -3.88 -2.93
C ALA A 99 -12.96 -3.01 -2.45
N VAL A 100 -11.73 -3.51 -2.59
CA VAL A 100 -10.54 -2.89 -1.97
C VAL A 100 -9.77 -1.98 -2.92
N GLY A 101 -9.88 -2.20 -4.22
CA GLY A 101 -9.18 -1.44 -5.25
C GLY A 101 -7.87 -2.09 -5.70
N ALA A 102 -7.30 -1.59 -6.81
CA ALA A 102 -6.13 -2.21 -7.44
C ALA A 102 -4.92 -2.26 -6.50
N LYS A 103 -4.55 -1.12 -5.87
CA LYS A 103 -3.41 -1.02 -4.95
C LYS A 103 -3.46 -2.09 -3.86
N GLU A 104 -4.50 -2.07 -3.03
CA GLU A 104 -4.64 -2.99 -1.90
C GLU A 104 -4.71 -4.46 -2.34
N PHE A 105 -5.29 -4.73 -3.51
CA PHE A 105 -5.30 -6.08 -4.06
C PHE A 105 -3.89 -6.53 -4.50
N PHE A 106 -3.10 -5.63 -5.08
CA PHE A 106 -1.72 -5.92 -5.46
C PHE A 106 -0.80 -6.06 -4.23
N ASP A 107 -1.01 -5.25 -3.20
CA ASP A 107 -0.30 -5.36 -1.92
C ASP A 107 -0.57 -6.74 -1.29
N MET A 108 -1.84 -7.14 -1.17
CA MET A 108 -2.23 -8.50 -0.76
C MET A 108 -1.59 -9.57 -1.65
N ARG A 109 -1.65 -9.41 -2.98
CA ARG A 109 -1.10 -10.37 -3.95
C ARG A 109 0.41 -10.57 -3.79
N SER A 110 1.14 -9.54 -3.40
CA SER A 110 2.59 -9.59 -3.18
C SER A 110 3.00 -10.46 -1.97
N GLU A 111 2.06 -10.69 -1.04
CA GLU A 111 2.26 -11.50 0.18
C GLU A 111 1.89 -12.97 0.00
N LEU A 112 1.24 -13.30 -1.12
CA LEU A 112 0.81 -14.65 -1.46
C LEU A 112 1.91 -15.41 -2.22
N PRO A 113 2.02 -16.73 -2.05
CA PRO A 113 2.97 -17.52 -2.81
C PRO A 113 2.61 -17.56 -4.31
N GLU A 114 3.61 -17.87 -5.14
CA GLU A 114 3.51 -17.80 -6.61
C GLU A 114 2.41 -18.69 -7.20
N ASP A 115 2.05 -19.77 -6.52
CA ASP A 115 0.96 -20.68 -6.91
C ASP A 115 -0.42 -20.01 -6.92
N PHE A 116 -0.65 -18.92 -6.18
CA PHE A 116 -1.90 -18.16 -6.22
C PHE A 116 -2.06 -17.31 -7.49
N GLN A 117 -0.96 -16.98 -8.19
CA GLN A 117 -0.97 -15.95 -9.24
C GLN A 117 -1.97 -16.25 -10.37
N PRO A 118 -2.05 -17.48 -10.93
CA PRO A 118 -3.04 -17.78 -11.99
C PRO A 118 -4.49 -17.60 -11.51
N LEU A 119 -4.78 -18.00 -10.27
CA LEU A 119 -6.11 -17.86 -9.68
C LEU A 119 -6.49 -16.38 -9.50
N LEU A 120 -5.54 -15.55 -9.07
CA LEU A 120 -5.74 -14.11 -8.91
C LEU A 120 -5.92 -13.39 -10.25
N ASP A 121 -5.17 -13.78 -11.28
CA ASP A 121 -5.32 -13.23 -12.64
C ASP A 121 -6.73 -13.50 -13.18
N GLU A 122 -7.19 -14.74 -13.09
CA GLU A 122 -8.55 -15.10 -13.49
C GLU A 122 -9.62 -14.35 -12.66
N ALA A 123 -9.39 -14.15 -11.37
CA ALA A 123 -10.32 -13.42 -10.52
C ALA A 123 -10.45 -11.94 -10.92
N VAL A 124 -9.34 -11.29 -11.31
CA VAL A 124 -9.35 -9.91 -11.82
C VAL A 124 -10.09 -9.82 -13.15
N ASP A 125 -9.86 -10.76 -14.06
CA ASP A 125 -10.54 -10.81 -15.36
C ASP A 125 -12.06 -11.03 -15.22
N LEU A 126 -12.48 -11.78 -14.20
CA LEU A 126 -13.88 -12.08 -13.91
C LEU A 126 -14.58 -10.98 -13.11
N ALA A 127 -13.84 -10.02 -12.54
CA ALA A 127 -14.42 -8.95 -11.76
C ALA A 127 -15.20 -7.99 -12.67
N THR A 128 -16.53 -8.04 -12.57
CA THR A 128 -17.46 -7.30 -13.45
C THR A 128 -17.54 -5.80 -13.14
N LYS A 129 -17.10 -5.39 -11.94
CA LYS A 129 -17.01 -3.98 -11.54
C LYS A 129 -15.53 -3.58 -11.50
N PRO A 130 -15.11 -2.52 -12.23
CA PRO A 130 -13.78 -1.96 -12.05
C PRO A 130 -13.57 -1.58 -10.56
N PRO A 131 -12.33 -1.64 -10.07
CA PRO A 131 -12.03 -1.35 -8.68
C PRO A 131 -12.61 0.01 -8.28
N LEU A 132 -13.36 0.06 -7.17
CA LEU A 132 -14.07 1.28 -6.74
C LEU A 132 -13.13 2.46 -6.39
N TYR A 133 -11.81 2.26 -6.41
CA TYR A 133 -10.79 3.17 -5.88
C TYR A 133 -9.51 3.23 -6.74
N ASP A 134 -9.62 3.38 -8.06
CA ASP A 134 -8.46 3.73 -8.90
C ASP A 134 -8.10 5.23 -8.85
N GLU A 135 -8.92 6.06 -8.21
CA GLU A 135 -8.51 7.41 -7.85
C GLU A 135 -7.91 7.39 -6.44
N LEU A 136 -6.59 7.19 -6.36
CA LEU A 136 -5.83 7.62 -5.17
C LEU A 136 -6.32 9.03 -4.84
N PRO A 137 -6.77 9.29 -3.59
CA PRO A 137 -7.39 10.56 -3.25
C PRO A 137 -6.43 11.68 -3.66
N PRO A 138 -6.95 12.79 -4.22
CA PRO A 138 -6.09 13.89 -4.62
C PRO A 138 -5.23 14.30 -3.44
N ALA A 139 -4.02 14.79 -3.72
CA ALA A 139 -3.10 15.28 -2.69
C ALA A 139 -3.87 16.10 -1.65
N ARG A 140 -3.73 15.73 -0.37
CA ARG A 140 -4.54 16.30 0.73
C ARG A 140 -4.37 17.81 0.89
N MET A 141 -3.29 18.35 0.32
CA MET A 141 -2.98 19.77 0.31
C MET A 141 -2.40 20.20 -1.05
N SER A 142 -2.47 21.50 -1.31
CA SER A 142 -1.84 22.11 -2.49
C SER A 142 -0.31 22.14 -2.35
N ALA A 143 0.41 22.31 -3.47
CA ALA A 143 1.86 22.51 -3.41
C ALA A 143 2.25 23.77 -2.63
N GLN A 144 1.45 24.85 -2.73
CA GLN A 144 1.72 26.07 -1.96
C GLN A 144 1.61 25.80 -0.46
N GLU A 145 0.57 25.10 -0.04
CA GLU A 145 0.39 24.75 1.37
C GLU A 145 1.51 23.84 1.89
N PHE A 146 1.92 22.84 1.10
CA PHE A 146 3.07 22.00 1.42
C PHE A 146 4.33 22.84 1.65
N LEU A 147 4.63 23.76 0.72
CA LEU A 147 5.81 24.61 0.78
C LEU A 147 5.74 25.63 1.91
N ASP A 148 4.56 26.19 2.20
CA ASP A 148 4.36 27.09 3.34
C ASP A 148 4.61 26.37 4.66
N ARG A 149 4.17 25.11 4.79
CA ARG A 149 4.43 24.27 5.97
C ARG A 149 5.92 23.95 6.12
N VAL A 150 6.62 23.63 5.03
CA VAL A 150 8.09 23.46 5.02
C VAL A 150 8.78 24.76 5.44
N ALA A 151 8.39 25.89 4.87
CA ALA A 151 8.98 27.20 5.14
C ALA A 151 8.85 27.61 6.62
N ARG A 152 7.65 27.44 7.20
CA ARG A 152 7.34 27.81 8.59
C ARG A 152 8.09 26.99 9.64
N ARG A 153 8.60 25.81 9.27
CA ARG A 153 9.41 24.94 10.14
C ARG A 153 10.90 25.31 10.18
N GLY A 154 11.27 26.49 9.67
CA GLY A 154 12.60 27.07 9.85
C GLY A 154 13.47 27.13 8.59
N LEU A 155 12.95 26.73 7.42
CA LEU A 155 13.67 26.88 6.14
C LEU A 155 13.46 28.27 5.51
N GLY A 156 12.32 28.92 5.78
CA GLY A 156 11.89 30.10 5.05
C GLY A 156 11.42 29.78 3.61
N PRO A 157 10.75 30.74 2.94
CA PRO A 157 10.10 30.50 1.65
C PRO A 157 11.10 30.21 0.50
N GLU A 158 12.27 30.84 0.52
CA GLU A 158 13.31 30.69 -0.53
C GLU A 158 13.90 29.28 -0.58
N HIS A 159 14.06 28.62 0.58
CA HIS A 159 14.66 27.29 0.67
C HIS A 159 13.63 26.16 0.67
N ALA A 160 12.35 26.44 0.93
CA ALA A 160 11.33 25.42 1.07
C ALA A 160 11.15 24.53 -0.17
N ARG A 161 11.09 25.14 -1.37
CA ARG A 161 10.94 24.38 -2.62
C ARG A 161 12.20 23.58 -2.98
N PRO A 162 13.40 24.17 -3.02
CA PRO A 162 14.62 23.42 -3.29
C PRO A 162 14.83 22.23 -2.35
N ALA A 163 14.57 22.42 -1.05
CA ALA A 163 14.68 21.36 -0.07
C ALA A 163 13.63 20.26 -0.29
N ALA A 164 12.35 20.63 -0.47
CA ALA A 164 11.29 19.66 -0.73
C ALA A 164 11.59 18.80 -1.97
N GLU A 165 11.98 19.42 -3.08
CA GLU A 165 12.31 18.69 -4.30
C GLU A 165 13.55 17.81 -4.14
N THR A 166 14.59 18.29 -3.45
CA THR A 166 15.83 17.52 -3.23
C THR A 166 15.58 16.31 -2.34
N VAL A 167 14.86 16.48 -1.23
CA VAL A 167 14.55 15.39 -0.31
C VAL A 167 13.63 14.36 -0.97
N LEU A 168 12.58 14.80 -1.68
CA LEU A 168 11.69 13.87 -2.40
C LEU A 168 12.41 13.11 -3.52
N GLU A 169 13.29 13.77 -4.29
CA GLU A 169 14.11 13.11 -5.31
C GLU A 169 15.05 12.07 -4.69
N THR A 170 15.67 12.39 -3.55
CA THR A 170 16.58 11.47 -2.85
C THR A 170 15.83 10.32 -2.19
N LEU A 171 14.62 10.56 -1.65
CA LEU A 171 13.72 9.51 -1.16
C LEU A 171 13.33 8.54 -2.29
N ALA A 172 12.97 9.05 -3.46
CA ALA A 172 12.63 8.22 -4.62
C ALA A 172 13.82 7.45 -5.21
N MET A 173 15.06 7.88 -4.95
CA MET A 173 16.23 7.06 -5.23
C MET A 173 16.36 5.90 -4.25
N ARG A 174 15.91 6.07 -3.00
CA ARG A 174 16.07 5.09 -1.91
C ARG A 174 15.03 3.96 -1.95
N ILE A 175 13.77 4.27 -2.27
CA ILE A 175 12.68 3.28 -2.26
C ILE A 175 12.50 2.63 -3.64
N THR A 176 11.74 1.53 -3.69
CA THR A 176 11.48 0.79 -4.94
C THR A 176 10.58 1.60 -5.88
N GLY A 177 10.63 1.31 -7.18
CA GLY A 177 9.83 2.01 -8.19
C GLY A 177 8.33 1.95 -7.91
N GLY A 178 7.80 0.78 -7.55
CA GLY A 178 6.37 0.64 -7.20
C GLY A 178 5.97 1.53 -6.03
N GLN A 179 6.84 1.68 -5.02
CA GLN A 179 6.58 2.57 -3.88
C GLN A 179 6.64 4.06 -4.28
N VAL A 180 7.49 4.43 -5.25
CA VAL A 180 7.44 5.78 -5.82
C VAL A 180 6.16 6.00 -6.62
N GLU A 181 5.71 5.01 -7.38
CA GLU A 181 4.49 5.07 -8.18
C GLU A 181 3.24 5.27 -7.31
N ASP A 182 3.18 4.59 -6.16
CA ASP A 182 2.16 4.79 -5.14
C ASP A 182 2.21 6.18 -4.50
N LEU A 183 3.41 6.72 -4.30
CA LEU A 183 3.61 8.02 -3.66
C LEU A 183 3.26 9.21 -4.58
N ILE A 184 3.54 9.11 -5.87
CA ILE A 184 3.32 10.18 -6.87
C ILE A 184 1.90 10.79 -6.82
N PRO A 185 0.80 10.02 -6.82
CA PRO A 185 -0.54 10.58 -6.82
C PRO A 185 -0.92 11.27 -5.50
N LEU A 186 -0.30 10.87 -4.39
CA LEU A 186 -0.54 11.43 -3.05
C LEU A 186 0.21 12.75 -2.82
N VAL A 187 1.25 13.01 -3.61
CA VAL A 187 2.06 14.25 -3.53
C VAL A 187 1.51 15.33 -4.48
N PRO A 188 1.56 16.63 -4.09
CA PRO A 188 1.14 17.74 -4.95
C PRO A 188 1.78 17.70 -6.33
N ARG A 189 0.97 17.99 -7.36
CA ARG A 189 1.32 17.80 -8.78
C ARG A 189 2.66 18.45 -9.16
N GLU A 190 2.93 19.62 -8.62
CA GLU A 190 4.12 20.43 -8.86
C GLU A 190 5.40 19.81 -8.29
N LEU A 191 5.30 18.92 -7.29
CA LEU A 191 6.43 18.25 -6.65
C LEU A 191 6.68 16.84 -7.22
N ARG A 192 5.71 16.25 -7.93
CA ARG A 192 5.83 14.93 -8.59
C ARG A 192 7.04 14.78 -9.52
N PRO A 193 7.49 15.81 -10.27
CA PRO A 193 8.70 15.69 -11.08
C PRO A 193 9.94 15.28 -10.29
N ALA A 194 10.06 15.68 -9.02
CA ALA A 194 11.18 15.28 -8.17
C ALA A 194 11.21 13.76 -7.92
N LEU A 195 10.06 13.19 -7.55
CA LEU A 195 9.90 11.74 -7.37
C LEU A 195 10.25 10.97 -8.65
N ARG A 196 9.72 11.42 -9.80
CA ARG A 196 10.00 10.78 -11.10
C ARG A 196 11.48 10.81 -11.46
N ARG A 197 12.17 11.94 -11.23
CA ARG A 197 13.63 12.03 -11.45
C ARG A 197 14.39 11.05 -10.56
N GLY A 198 14.04 10.96 -9.28
CA GLY A 198 14.69 10.04 -8.34
C GLY A 198 14.53 8.57 -8.75
N MET A 199 13.31 8.18 -9.12
CA MET A 199 13.00 6.84 -9.62
C MET A 199 13.77 6.50 -10.90
N SER A 200 13.89 7.44 -11.84
CA SER A 200 14.69 7.23 -13.05
C SER A 200 16.18 7.04 -12.73
N ARG A 201 16.71 7.75 -11.72
CA ARG A 201 18.12 7.61 -11.31
C ARG A 201 18.41 6.25 -10.68
N SER A 202 17.45 5.67 -9.96
CA SER A 202 17.57 4.35 -9.32
C SER A 202 17.14 3.19 -10.24
N GLU A 203 16.88 3.46 -11.52
CA GLU A 203 16.34 2.49 -12.48
C GLU A 203 15.09 1.76 -11.94
N ALA A 204 14.25 2.45 -11.15
CA ALA A 204 13.07 1.90 -10.47
C ALA A 204 13.36 0.73 -9.50
N ARG A 205 14.62 0.42 -9.19
CA ARG A 205 14.99 -0.67 -8.25
C ARG A 205 15.11 -0.21 -6.80
N GLY A 206 15.30 1.08 -6.58
CA GLY A 206 15.76 1.60 -5.29
C GLY A 206 17.26 1.34 -5.09
N MET A 207 17.96 2.30 -4.52
CA MET A 207 19.38 2.18 -4.19
C MET A 207 19.54 1.79 -2.73
N SER A 208 20.45 0.86 -2.45
CA SER A 208 20.94 0.68 -1.08
C SER A 208 21.72 1.93 -0.70
N MET A 209 21.14 2.72 0.19
CA MET A 209 21.71 3.97 0.66
C MET A 209 21.47 4.04 2.17
N SER A 210 22.55 4.26 2.90
CA SER A 210 22.51 4.53 4.32
C SER A 210 21.95 5.94 4.59
N LEU A 211 21.54 6.22 5.83
CA LEU A 211 21.13 7.57 6.23
C LEU A 211 22.27 8.57 5.97
N ASP A 212 23.51 8.16 6.22
CA ASP A 212 24.67 9.03 6.06
C ASP A 212 24.90 9.43 4.59
N GLU A 213 24.77 8.48 3.66
CA GLU A 213 24.83 8.70 2.20
C GLU A 213 23.62 9.51 1.70
N PHE A 214 22.44 9.28 2.28
CA PHE A 214 21.23 10.04 1.96
C PHE A 214 21.37 11.51 2.32
N LEU A 215 21.91 11.80 3.51
CA LEU A 215 22.18 13.16 3.96
C LEU A 215 23.31 13.82 3.16
N GLU A 216 24.33 13.05 2.77
CA GLU A 216 25.39 13.51 1.86
C GLU A 216 24.83 13.94 0.51
N GLU A 217 23.91 13.16 -0.06
CA GLU A 217 23.34 13.47 -1.37
C GLU A 217 22.45 14.72 -1.32
N ILE A 218 21.69 14.91 -0.23
CA ILE A 218 20.93 16.14 0.02
C ILE A 218 21.88 17.33 0.19
N ALA A 219 22.86 17.21 1.09
CA ALA A 219 23.84 18.26 1.38
C ALA A 219 24.58 18.72 0.12
N ARG A 220 25.01 17.77 -0.72
CA ARG A 220 25.71 18.03 -1.99
C ARG A 220 24.82 18.78 -2.99
N ARG A 221 23.53 18.42 -3.09
CA ARG A 221 22.58 19.03 -4.04
C ARG A 221 22.14 20.44 -3.61
N GLU A 222 21.89 20.61 -2.32
CA GLU A 222 21.49 21.91 -1.75
C GLU A 222 22.68 22.84 -1.46
N ARG A 223 23.92 22.30 -1.48
CA ARG A 223 25.16 22.99 -1.08
C ARG A 223 25.11 23.49 0.36
N VAL A 224 24.64 22.63 1.25
CA VAL A 224 24.52 22.85 2.70
C VAL A 224 25.36 21.83 3.46
N THR A 225 25.49 22.00 4.76
CA THR A 225 26.13 21.00 5.63
C THR A 225 25.23 19.79 5.87
N LYS A 226 25.80 18.65 6.31
CA LYS A 226 25.01 17.44 6.63
C LYS A 226 24.00 17.68 7.76
N ASP A 227 24.33 18.54 8.73
CA ASP A 227 23.40 18.92 9.82
C ASP A 227 22.20 19.71 9.30
N GLU A 228 22.42 20.59 8.32
CA GLU A 228 21.35 21.31 7.65
C GLU A 228 20.50 20.37 6.78
N ALA A 229 21.14 19.47 6.03
CA ALA A 229 20.45 18.43 5.26
C ALA A 229 19.59 17.53 6.16
N LEU A 230 20.08 17.14 7.34
CA LEU A 230 19.32 16.36 8.33
C LEU A 230 18.07 17.11 8.79
N ARG A 231 18.22 18.40 9.11
CA ARG A 231 17.09 19.24 9.50
C ARG A 231 16.08 19.39 8.37
N HIS A 232 16.54 19.61 7.13
CA HIS A 232 15.67 19.75 5.96
C HIS A 232 14.91 18.45 5.68
N ALA A 233 15.59 17.30 5.74
CA ALA A 233 14.99 15.98 5.62
C ALA A 233 13.90 15.75 6.67
N ARG A 234 14.17 16.05 7.95
CA ARG A 234 13.16 15.94 9.03
C ARG A 234 11.91 16.77 8.74
N ILE A 235 12.09 18.02 8.30
CA ILE A 235 10.98 18.93 8.02
C ILE A 235 10.14 18.42 6.85
N VAL A 236 10.79 18.00 5.76
CA VAL A 236 10.09 17.49 4.58
C VAL A 236 9.39 16.17 4.88
N PHE A 237 9.99 15.26 5.66
CA PHE A 237 9.34 14.02 6.10
C PHE A 237 8.12 14.29 6.97
N ALA A 238 8.18 15.25 7.89
CA ALA A 238 7.03 15.63 8.71
C ALA A 238 5.87 16.20 7.87
N VAL A 239 6.16 17.05 6.87
CA VAL A 239 5.13 17.60 5.98
C VAL A 239 4.60 16.51 5.04
N LEU A 240 5.46 15.61 4.58
CA LEU A 240 5.08 14.47 3.75
C LEU A 240 4.11 13.55 4.50
N HIS A 241 4.39 13.25 5.78
CA HIS A 241 3.50 12.48 6.65
C HIS A 241 2.10 13.10 6.74
N GLU A 242 2.01 14.42 6.95
CA GLU A 242 0.72 15.14 6.94
C GLU A 242 0.00 15.06 5.59
N THR A 243 0.78 15.04 4.50
CA THR A 243 0.28 15.06 3.12
C THR A 243 -0.30 13.72 2.69
N ILE A 244 0.36 12.61 3.03
CA ILE A 244 -0.02 11.28 2.56
C ILE A 244 -0.78 10.48 3.63
N GLY A 245 -0.69 10.89 4.89
CA GLY A 245 -1.35 10.26 6.04
C GLY A 245 -0.56 9.09 6.62
N ASP A 246 -1.03 8.60 7.77
CA ASP A 246 -0.32 7.61 8.58
C ASP A 246 -0.02 6.32 7.83
N LYS A 247 -0.99 5.76 7.11
CA LYS A 247 -0.83 4.49 6.37
C LYS A 247 0.29 4.60 5.34
N GLU A 248 0.10 5.45 4.33
CA GLU A 248 1.03 5.58 3.20
C GLU A 248 2.42 6.03 3.67
N PHE A 249 2.49 6.81 4.75
CA PHE A 249 3.77 7.17 5.36
C PHE A 249 4.46 5.99 6.04
N ASN A 250 3.70 5.14 6.76
CA ASN A 250 4.25 3.93 7.35
C ASN A 250 4.74 2.94 6.27
N ASP A 251 4.06 2.84 5.13
CA ASP A 251 4.48 2.00 4.01
C ASP A 251 5.82 2.47 3.43
N VAL A 252 5.96 3.79 3.22
CA VAL A 252 7.25 4.40 2.81
C VAL A 252 8.33 4.13 3.85
N VAL A 253 8.04 4.31 5.15
CA VAL A 253 9.01 4.09 6.24
C VAL A 253 9.42 2.62 6.35
N ALA A 254 8.53 1.67 6.07
CA ALA A 254 8.84 0.25 6.10
C ALA A 254 9.91 -0.16 5.07
N GLN A 255 10.10 0.63 4.01
CA GLN A 255 11.15 0.44 3.01
C GLN A 255 12.52 1.02 3.44
N LEU A 256 12.56 1.76 4.55
CA LEU A 256 13.75 2.46 5.02
C LEU A 256 14.48 1.65 6.12
N PRO A 257 15.82 1.64 6.12
CA PRO A 257 16.61 1.03 7.18
C PRO A 257 16.34 1.70 8.54
N ASN A 258 16.52 0.96 9.63
CA ASN A 258 16.24 1.44 10.99
C ASN A 258 16.91 2.78 11.37
N GLU A 259 18.07 3.09 10.81
CA GLU A 259 18.78 4.36 11.01
C GLU A 259 17.97 5.59 10.55
N TYR A 260 17.08 5.46 9.56
CA TYR A 260 16.21 6.54 9.09
C TYR A 260 15.18 6.98 10.14
N ARG A 261 15.01 6.22 11.24
CA ARG A 261 14.21 6.68 12.39
C ARG A 261 14.66 8.02 12.94
N ALA A 262 15.93 8.39 12.76
CA ALA A 262 16.43 9.72 13.11
C ALA A 262 15.73 10.87 12.36
N LEU A 263 15.09 10.60 11.21
CA LEU A 263 14.27 11.55 10.45
C LEU A 263 12.84 11.68 10.97
N LEU A 264 12.39 10.71 11.76
CA LEU A 264 11.01 10.63 12.28
C LEU A 264 10.86 11.24 13.68
N LEU A 265 11.98 11.56 14.34
CA LEU A 265 11.98 12.22 15.64
C LEU A 265 11.51 13.67 15.47
N GLN A 266 10.40 14.01 16.12
CA GLN A 266 9.91 15.38 16.18
C GLN A 266 10.71 16.18 17.22
N GLU A 267 11.58 17.06 16.74
CA GLU A 267 12.08 18.19 17.53
C GLU A 267 11.74 19.47 16.76
N PHE A 268 10.52 19.97 16.96
CA PHE A 268 10.13 21.29 16.50
C PHE A 268 9.62 22.07 17.71
N ALA A 269 10.51 22.89 18.29
CA ALA A 269 10.18 23.93 19.26
C ALA A 269 9.71 25.20 18.54
#